data_AF-A0A1I3QCZ0-F1
#
_entry.id   AF-A0A1I3QCZ0-F1
#
_cell.length_a   1.000
_cell.length_b   1.000
_cell.length_c   1.000
_cell.angle_alpha   90.00
_cell.angle_beta   90.00
_cell.angle_gamma   90.00
#
_symmetry.space_group_name_H-M   'P 1'
#
loop_
_entity.id
_entity.type
_entity.pdbx_description
1 polymer ?
#
loop_
_entity_poly.entity_id
_entity_poly.type
_entity_poly.pdbx_seq_one_letter_code
_entity_poly.pdbx_strand_id
1 'polypeptide(L)'
;MPTRPLALAIVRHFVSGEAFFTGIGCLVLAVAWRHFRWRGGERCVWFLSLIGALLILLSATPAQNGYAISVAVTLGWLLLGRPVESPSQTTAPTAPGKRKFAAEQWLSVAVVVLWLFEGASELSWQQMPVLKGEVTGPIVVIGDSVSAGVGEKEAVTWPNLLREKCQCEVLDKSRMGATVGSAIKNLPEPFPEKSLAIVELGGNDILGTTTVADFEANLDTLLQQVCPVAAETVMFELPLPPLGNRFGEVQRRLAKKHGVRLIPKRVLASVLLSPETTIDSIHLNQKGHDRLAEIVGKLISK
;
A
#
# COMPACT_ATOMS: atom_id res chain seq x y z
N MET A 1 -11.60 26.33 -4.30
CA MET A 1 -12.26 25.66 -5.44
C MET A 1 -12.55 24.22 -5.01
N PRO A 2 -13.79 23.72 -5.12
CA PRO A 2 -14.08 22.35 -4.71
C PRO A 2 -13.40 21.41 -5.71
N THR A 3 -12.37 20.70 -5.28
CA THR A 3 -11.86 19.54 -6.03
C THR A 3 -13.04 18.58 -6.19
N ARG A 4 -13.39 18.28 -7.45
CA ARG A 4 -14.55 17.44 -7.79
C ARG A 4 -14.39 16.09 -7.07
N PRO A 5 -15.44 15.54 -6.44
CA PRO A 5 -15.36 14.29 -5.66
C PRO A 5 -14.71 13.12 -6.45
N LEU A 6 -14.83 13.16 -7.78
CA LEU A 6 -14.18 12.21 -8.69
C LEU A 6 -12.64 12.28 -8.65
N ALA A 7 -12.04 13.46 -8.61
CA ALA A 7 -10.59 13.60 -8.60
C ALA A 7 -9.98 13.00 -7.32
N LEU A 8 -10.61 13.26 -6.17
CA LEU A 8 -10.20 12.70 -4.89
C LEU A 8 -10.40 11.17 -4.85
N ALA A 9 -11.50 10.68 -5.42
CA ALA A 9 -11.73 9.24 -5.55
C ALA A 9 -10.65 8.55 -6.39
N ILE A 10 -10.21 9.18 -7.50
CA ILE A 10 -9.11 8.68 -8.33
C ILE A 10 -7.81 8.65 -7.53
N VAL A 11 -7.44 9.76 -6.87
CA VAL A 11 -6.21 9.81 -6.05
C VAL A 11 -6.24 8.72 -4.98
N ARG A 12 -7.36 8.58 -4.26
CA ARG A 12 -7.54 7.54 -3.26
C ARG A 12 -7.35 6.13 -3.83
N HIS A 13 -7.86 5.87 -5.04
CA HIS A 13 -7.73 4.55 -5.68
C HIS A 13 -6.27 4.14 -5.93
N PHE A 14 -5.40 5.10 -6.29
CA PHE A 14 -3.97 4.83 -6.47
C PHE A 14 -3.25 4.73 -5.13
N VAL A 15 -3.45 5.71 -4.27
CA VAL A 15 -2.72 5.85 -3.00
C VAL A 15 -3.06 4.72 -2.01
N SER A 16 -4.27 4.16 -2.07
CA SER A 16 -4.67 2.98 -1.27
C SER A 16 -4.09 1.66 -1.78
N GLY A 17 -3.55 1.62 -3.01
CA GLY A 17 -3.15 0.41 -3.72
C GLY A 17 -4.30 -0.37 -4.39
N GLU A 18 -5.54 0.12 -4.34
CA GLU A 18 -6.67 -0.55 -5.00
C GLU A 18 -6.53 -0.60 -6.52
N ALA A 19 -5.89 0.42 -7.12
CA ALA A 19 -5.58 0.45 -8.56
C ALA A 19 -4.81 -0.78 -9.04
N PHE A 20 -4.00 -1.40 -8.16
CA PHE A 20 -3.29 -2.62 -8.48
C PHE A 20 -4.25 -3.79 -8.79
N PHE A 21 -5.26 -3.99 -7.95
CA PHE A 21 -6.26 -5.04 -8.12
C PHE A 21 -7.17 -4.77 -9.32
N THR A 22 -7.56 -3.51 -9.54
CA THR A 22 -8.29 -3.13 -10.76
C THR A 22 -7.48 -3.46 -12.00
N GLY A 23 -6.18 -3.17 -12.00
CA GLY A 23 -5.29 -3.47 -13.11
C GLY A 23 -5.15 -4.98 -13.38
N ILE A 24 -5.00 -5.80 -12.33
CA ILE A 24 -5.04 -7.26 -12.43
C ILE A 24 -6.38 -7.72 -13.03
N GLY A 25 -7.49 -7.17 -12.55
CA GLY A 25 -8.83 -7.45 -13.08
C GLY A 25 -8.95 -7.16 -14.57
N CYS A 26 -8.40 -6.03 -15.04
CA CYS A 26 -8.34 -5.69 -16.46
C CYS A 26 -7.54 -6.72 -17.27
N LEU A 27 -6.40 -7.20 -16.75
CA LEU A 27 -5.58 -8.21 -17.44
C LEU A 27 -6.28 -9.58 -17.50
N VAL A 28 -6.89 -10.02 -16.40
CA VAL A 28 -7.69 -11.25 -16.40
C VAL A 28 -8.86 -11.14 -17.37
N LEU A 29 -9.53 -9.98 -17.41
CA LEU A 29 -10.60 -9.73 -18.35
C LEU A 29 -10.10 -9.71 -19.80
N ALA A 30 -8.91 -9.18 -20.07
CA ALA A 30 -8.28 -9.22 -21.40
C ALA A 30 -8.02 -10.66 -21.86
N VAL A 31 -7.52 -11.50 -20.96
CA VAL A 31 -7.33 -12.95 -21.21
C VAL A 31 -8.66 -13.62 -21.53
N ALA A 32 -9.69 -13.37 -20.72
CA ALA A 32 -11.03 -13.90 -20.96
C ALA A 32 -11.61 -13.41 -22.30
N TRP A 33 -11.41 -12.13 -22.64
CA TRP A 33 -11.90 -11.53 -23.88
C TRP A 33 -11.35 -12.23 -25.12
N ARG A 34 -10.04 -12.53 -25.10
CA ARG A 34 -9.37 -13.28 -26.17
C ARG A 34 -9.85 -14.73 -26.21
N HIS A 35 -9.91 -15.41 -25.05
CA HIS A 35 -10.30 -16.81 -24.95
C HIS A 35 -11.74 -17.07 -25.43
N PHE A 36 -12.71 -16.27 -24.99
CA PHE A 36 -14.12 -16.42 -25.37
C PHE A 36 -14.49 -15.71 -26.68
N ARG A 37 -13.54 -15.03 -27.33
CA ARG A 37 -13.73 -14.34 -28.63
C ARG A 37 -14.91 -13.37 -28.62
N TRP A 38 -15.04 -12.57 -27.56
CA TRP A 38 -16.12 -11.59 -27.44
C TRP A 38 -16.05 -10.49 -28.50
N ARG A 39 -17.19 -9.81 -28.75
CA ARG A 39 -17.31 -8.70 -29.71
C ARG A 39 -16.27 -7.61 -29.42
N GLY A 40 -15.74 -6.98 -30.46
CA GLY A 40 -14.63 -6.01 -30.36
C GLY A 40 -13.22 -6.62 -30.55
N GLY A 41 -13.09 -7.94 -30.38
CA GLY A 41 -11.88 -8.69 -30.73
C GLY A 41 -10.60 -8.18 -30.06
N GLU A 42 -9.49 -8.18 -30.79
CA GLU A 42 -8.16 -7.78 -30.27
C GLU A 42 -8.10 -6.33 -29.78
N ARG A 43 -8.91 -5.42 -30.32
CA ARG A 43 -8.88 -4.02 -29.88
C ARG A 43 -9.22 -3.90 -28.40
N CYS A 44 -10.21 -4.67 -27.94
CA CYS A 44 -10.60 -4.73 -26.54
C CYS A 44 -9.50 -5.37 -25.68
N VAL A 45 -8.85 -6.43 -26.17
CA VAL A 45 -7.74 -7.09 -25.47
C VAL A 45 -6.58 -6.11 -25.24
N TRP A 46 -6.15 -5.40 -26.28
CA TRP A 46 -5.10 -4.39 -26.18
C TRP A 46 -5.50 -3.23 -25.27
N PHE A 47 -6.72 -2.72 -25.41
CA PHE A 47 -7.21 -1.63 -24.55
C PHE A 47 -7.22 -2.02 -23.07
N LEU A 48 -7.79 -3.17 -22.73
CA LEU A 48 -7.82 -3.69 -21.35
C LEU A 48 -6.41 -3.96 -20.83
N SER A 49 -5.51 -4.48 -21.67
CA SER A 49 -4.14 -4.76 -21.26
C SER A 49 -3.33 -3.50 -21.01
N LEU A 50 -3.48 -2.48 -21.86
CA LEU A 50 -2.83 -1.18 -21.69
C LEU A 50 -3.33 -0.46 -20.45
N ILE A 51 -4.65 -0.43 -20.23
CA ILE A 51 -5.22 0.16 -19.01
C ILE A 51 -4.78 -0.63 -17.77
N GLY A 52 -4.82 -1.96 -17.83
CA GLY A 52 -4.38 -2.81 -16.72
C GLY A 52 -2.92 -2.57 -16.33
N ALA A 53 -2.03 -2.55 -17.33
CA ALA A 53 -0.62 -2.25 -17.14
C ALA A 53 -0.39 -0.84 -16.57
N LEU A 54 -1.11 0.17 -17.09
CA LEU A 54 -1.01 1.54 -16.60
C LEU A 54 -1.46 1.65 -15.14
N LEU A 55 -2.57 1.01 -14.77
CA LEU A 55 -3.08 0.99 -13.40
C LEU A 55 -2.10 0.31 -12.44
N ILE A 56 -1.53 -0.83 -12.84
CA ILE A 56 -0.51 -1.53 -12.03
C ILE A 56 0.72 -0.65 -11.84
N LEU A 57 1.25 -0.06 -12.90
CA LEU A 57 2.44 0.79 -12.86
C LEU A 57 2.24 2.02 -11.96
N LEU A 58 1.07 2.66 -12.06
CA LEU A 58 0.75 3.87 -11.30
C LEU A 58 0.23 3.60 -9.88
N SER A 59 -0.14 2.36 -9.54
CA SER A 59 -0.66 1.96 -8.21
C SER A 59 0.31 2.18 -7.05
N ALA A 60 1.56 2.54 -7.36
CA ALA A 60 2.64 2.70 -6.40
C ALA A 60 2.77 1.48 -5.46
N THR A 61 2.47 0.28 -5.98
CA THR A 61 2.54 -0.96 -5.19
C THR A 61 3.98 -1.44 -5.12
N PRO A 62 4.55 -1.63 -3.91
CA PRO A 62 5.92 -2.09 -3.74
C PRO A 62 6.17 -3.38 -4.52
N ALA A 63 7.04 -3.32 -5.53
CA ALA A 63 7.22 -4.42 -6.45
C ALA A 63 7.92 -5.58 -5.72
N GLN A 64 7.36 -6.77 -5.85
CA GLN A 64 8.01 -7.99 -5.36
C GLN A 64 8.85 -8.60 -6.49
N ASN A 65 9.78 -9.49 -6.15
CA ASN A 65 10.75 -10.07 -7.10
C ASN A 65 10.11 -10.75 -8.34
N GLY A 66 8.80 -11.06 -8.32
CA GLY A 66 8.07 -11.68 -9.43
C GLY A 66 7.52 -10.71 -10.50
N TYR A 67 7.46 -9.40 -10.24
CA TYR A 67 6.81 -8.44 -11.14
C TYR A 67 7.38 -8.43 -12.56
N ALA A 68 8.72 -8.47 -12.67
CA ALA A 68 9.39 -8.48 -13.98
C ALA A 68 9.02 -9.72 -14.81
N ILE A 69 8.85 -10.87 -14.15
CA ILE A 69 8.44 -12.12 -14.79
C ILE A 69 6.99 -11.99 -15.26
N SER A 70 6.08 -11.53 -14.39
CA SER A 70 4.66 -11.30 -14.70
C SER A 70 4.49 -10.37 -15.90
N VAL A 71 5.26 -9.28 -15.96
CA VAL A 71 5.27 -8.34 -17.09
C VAL A 71 5.82 -9.00 -18.35
N ALA A 72 6.95 -9.69 -18.29
CA ALA A 72 7.56 -10.35 -19.45
C ALA A 72 6.64 -11.42 -20.06
N VAL A 73 6.00 -12.23 -19.21
CA VAL A 73 5.02 -13.24 -19.65
C VAL A 73 3.79 -12.59 -20.28
N THR A 74 3.31 -11.47 -19.73
CA THR A 74 2.20 -10.70 -20.29
C THR A 74 2.53 -10.12 -21.67
N LEU A 75 3.73 -9.56 -21.84
CA LEU A 75 4.20 -9.07 -23.14
C LEU A 75 4.33 -10.20 -24.15
N GLY A 76 4.91 -11.34 -23.76
CA GLY A 76 4.98 -12.53 -24.60
C GLY A 76 3.59 -13.03 -25.03
N TRP A 77 2.63 -13.06 -24.11
CA TRP A 77 1.23 -13.40 -24.37
C TRP A 77 0.55 -12.41 -25.34
N LEU A 78 0.81 -11.11 -25.20
CA LEU A 78 0.26 -10.10 -26.11
C LEU A 78 0.82 -10.23 -27.52
N LEU A 79 2.14 -10.42 -27.66
CA LEU A 79 2.83 -10.48 -28.94
C LEU A 79 2.61 -11.80 -29.70
N LEU A 80 2.45 -12.91 -28.98
CA LEU A 80 2.18 -14.23 -29.56
C LEU A 80 0.69 -14.51 -29.78
N GLY A 81 -0.17 -13.66 -29.20
CA GLY A 81 -1.62 -13.75 -29.33
C GLY A 81 -2.07 -13.68 -30.78
N ARG A 82 -2.91 -14.64 -31.18
CA ARG A 82 -3.54 -14.57 -32.51
C ARG A 82 -4.63 -13.52 -32.51
N PRO A 83 -4.83 -12.81 -33.64
CA PRO A 83 -6.00 -11.99 -33.80
C PRO A 83 -7.27 -12.81 -33.55
N VAL A 84 -8.21 -12.27 -32.77
CA VAL A 84 -9.58 -12.80 -32.72
C VAL A 84 -10.16 -12.71 -34.14
N GLU A 85 -10.00 -13.77 -34.93
CA GLU A 85 -10.47 -13.82 -36.32
C GLU A 85 -12.01 -13.71 -36.36
N SER A 86 -12.54 -13.07 -37.40
CA SER A 86 -13.97 -13.09 -37.70
C SER A 86 -14.37 -14.52 -38.15
N PRO A 87 -15.59 -15.02 -37.88
CA PRO A 87 -15.97 -16.42 -38.10
C PRO A 87 -15.90 -16.94 -39.56
N SER A 88 -15.51 -16.13 -40.54
CA SER A 88 -15.69 -16.41 -41.97
C SER A 88 -14.53 -17.13 -42.68
N GLN A 89 -13.49 -17.60 -41.98
CA GLN A 89 -12.39 -18.37 -42.61
C GLN A 89 -12.13 -19.69 -41.88
N THR A 90 -12.93 -20.71 -42.18
CA THR A 90 -12.70 -22.09 -41.75
C THR A 90 -11.78 -22.82 -42.74
N THR A 91 -10.47 -22.72 -42.51
CA THR A 91 -9.51 -23.75 -42.97
C THR A 91 -9.00 -24.52 -41.76
N ALA A 92 -8.94 -25.86 -41.85
CA ALA A 92 -8.47 -26.69 -40.75
C ALA A 92 -7.03 -26.27 -40.32
N PRO A 93 -6.77 -26.07 -39.03
CA PRO A 93 -5.47 -25.57 -38.58
C PRO A 93 -4.36 -26.59 -38.83
N THR A 94 -3.27 -26.15 -39.47
CA THR A 94 -2.06 -26.94 -39.69
C THR A 94 -1.41 -27.35 -38.36
N ALA A 95 -0.59 -28.43 -38.34
CA ALA A 95 0.15 -28.88 -37.15
C ALA A 95 0.95 -27.76 -36.42
N PRO A 96 1.71 -26.88 -37.11
CA PRO A 96 2.32 -25.72 -36.47
C PRO A 96 1.28 -24.74 -35.91
N GLY A 97 0.10 -24.65 -36.51
CA GLY A 97 -1.02 -23.86 -36.00
C GLY A 97 -1.62 -24.39 -34.70
N LYS A 98 -1.65 -25.71 -34.49
CA LYS A 98 -2.09 -26.34 -33.23
C LYS A 98 -1.09 -26.09 -32.09
N ARG A 99 0.21 -26.20 -32.35
CA ARG A 99 1.26 -25.91 -31.35
C ARG A 99 1.25 -24.45 -30.89
N LYS A 100 1.08 -23.51 -31.83
CA LYS A 100 0.95 -22.08 -31.51
C LYS A 100 -0.29 -21.78 -30.67
N PHE A 101 -1.44 -22.39 -30.99
CA PHE A 101 -2.66 -22.25 -30.19
C PHE A 101 -2.47 -22.78 -28.76
N ALA A 102 -1.88 -23.97 -28.60
CA ALA A 102 -1.59 -24.51 -27.28
C ALA A 102 -0.64 -23.60 -26.47
N ALA A 103 0.42 -23.07 -27.09
CA ALA A 103 1.34 -22.14 -26.45
C ALA A 103 0.64 -20.86 -25.97
N GLU A 104 -0.27 -20.30 -26.78
CA GLU A 104 -1.08 -19.13 -26.40
C GLU A 104 -2.01 -19.41 -25.20
N GLN A 105 -2.64 -20.58 -25.15
CA GLN A 105 -3.49 -20.97 -24.01
C GLN A 105 -2.66 -21.14 -22.73
N TRP A 106 -1.47 -21.76 -22.82
CA TRP A 106 -0.57 -21.86 -21.67
C TRP A 106 -0.06 -20.50 -21.20
N LEU A 107 0.25 -19.58 -22.11
CA LEU A 107 0.61 -18.22 -21.77
C LEU A 107 -0.55 -17.47 -21.11
N SER A 108 -1.78 -17.64 -21.60
CA SER A 108 -2.99 -17.08 -21.00
C SER A 108 -3.14 -17.53 -19.54
N VAL A 109 -2.98 -18.83 -19.28
CA VAL A 109 -3.02 -19.40 -17.93
C VAL A 109 -1.87 -18.82 -17.08
N ALA A 110 -0.66 -18.75 -17.63
CA ALA A 110 0.49 -18.20 -16.91
C ALA A 110 0.29 -16.74 -16.52
N VAL A 111 -0.24 -15.89 -17.42
CA VAL A 111 -0.60 -14.49 -17.12
C VAL A 111 -1.57 -14.44 -15.94
N VAL A 112 -2.66 -15.20 -15.99
CA VAL A 112 -3.67 -15.19 -14.92
C VAL A 112 -3.06 -15.67 -13.60
N VAL A 113 -2.35 -16.79 -13.58
CA VAL A 113 -1.77 -17.36 -12.36
C VAL A 113 -0.74 -16.41 -11.73
N LEU A 114 0.16 -15.85 -12.54
CA LEU A 114 1.19 -14.93 -12.05
C LEU A 114 0.56 -13.66 -11.46
N TRP A 115 -0.39 -13.03 -12.15
CA TRP A 115 -1.03 -11.82 -11.62
C TRP A 115 -1.94 -12.09 -10.43
N LEU A 116 -2.60 -13.25 -10.36
CA LEU A 116 -3.34 -13.65 -9.16
C LEU A 116 -2.40 -13.91 -7.97
N PHE A 117 -1.21 -14.48 -8.22
CA PHE A 117 -0.19 -14.65 -7.19
C PHE A 117 0.32 -13.30 -6.67
N GLU A 118 0.63 -12.35 -7.56
CA GLU A 118 1.03 -10.99 -7.16
C GLU A 118 -0.10 -10.28 -6.40
N GLY A 119 -1.35 -10.43 -6.86
CA GLY A 119 -2.54 -9.93 -6.18
C GLY A 119 -2.70 -10.51 -4.76
N ALA A 120 -2.55 -11.82 -4.60
CA ALA A 120 -2.62 -12.48 -3.30
C ALA A 120 -1.49 -12.02 -2.37
N SER A 121 -0.29 -11.83 -2.92
CA SER A 121 0.84 -11.31 -2.16
C SER A 121 0.60 -9.87 -1.69
N GLU A 122 0.08 -9.00 -2.54
CA GLU A 122 -0.32 -7.64 -2.13
C GLU A 122 -1.45 -7.65 -1.11
N LEU A 123 -2.43 -8.53 -1.29
CA LEU A 123 -3.57 -8.66 -0.38
C LEU A 123 -3.13 -9.01 1.05
N SER A 124 -2.02 -9.77 1.20
CA SER A 124 -1.46 -10.08 2.52
C SER A 124 -1.04 -8.83 3.31
N TRP A 125 -0.62 -7.76 2.61
CA TRP A 125 -0.27 -6.47 3.21
C TRP A 125 -1.48 -5.57 3.46
N GLN A 126 -2.64 -5.90 2.89
CA GLN A 126 -3.89 -5.13 3.09
C GLN A 126 -4.71 -5.57 4.30
N GLN A 127 -4.28 -6.61 5.00
CA GLN A 127 -4.93 -7.11 6.20
C GLN A 127 -4.49 -6.30 7.42
N MET A 128 -5.44 -6.00 8.31
CA MET A 128 -5.09 -5.41 9.60
C MET A 128 -4.27 -6.41 10.41
N PRO A 129 -3.17 -5.98 11.04
CA PRO A 129 -2.39 -6.88 11.87
C PRO A 129 -3.18 -7.28 13.12
N VAL A 130 -2.81 -8.43 13.68
CA VAL A 130 -3.24 -8.87 15.00
C VAL A 130 -2.03 -8.79 15.91
N LEU A 131 -2.17 -8.07 17.03
CA LEU A 131 -1.12 -7.98 18.05
C LEU A 131 -1.03 -9.34 18.75
N LYS A 132 0.19 -9.85 18.98
CA LYS A 132 0.38 -11.14 19.66
C LYS A 132 1.14 -11.01 20.98
N GLY A 133 1.94 -9.96 21.14
CA GLY A 133 2.70 -9.72 22.36
C GLY A 133 1.79 -9.32 23.53
N GLU A 134 2.19 -9.74 24.72
CA GLU A 134 1.60 -9.25 25.98
C GLU A 134 2.10 -7.82 26.24
N VAL A 135 1.36 -6.85 25.73
CA VAL A 135 1.62 -5.43 25.98
C VAL A 135 1.14 -5.08 27.39
N THR A 136 2.08 -4.87 28.31
CA THR A 136 1.80 -4.43 29.69
C THR A 136 2.40 -3.06 30.01
N GLY A 137 3.24 -2.53 29.12
CA GLY A 137 3.83 -1.20 29.23
C GLY A 137 2.98 -0.11 28.55
N PRO A 138 3.50 1.11 28.45
CA PRO A 138 2.81 2.22 27.80
C PRO A 138 2.70 2.00 26.28
N ILE A 139 1.80 2.73 25.65
CA ILE A 139 1.80 2.89 24.18
C ILE A 139 2.75 4.05 23.85
N VAL A 140 3.73 3.83 22.97
CA VAL A 140 4.64 4.87 22.50
C VAL A 140 4.29 5.22 21.07
N VAL A 141 3.81 6.44 20.84
CA VAL A 141 3.50 6.93 19.48
C VAL A 141 4.70 7.71 18.96
N ILE A 142 5.28 7.25 17.86
CA ILE A 142 6.41 7.87 17.17
C ILE A 142 5.90 8.34 15.81
N GLY A 143 5.45 9.60 15.75
CA GLY A 143 4.71 10.13 14.59
C GLY A 143 5.20 11.47 14.05
N ASP A 144 4.58 11.92 12.97
CA ASP A 144 4.81 13.26 12.42
C ASP A 144 3.65 14.24 12.71
N SER A 145 3.31 15.14 11.78
CA SER A 145 2.21 16.08 11.92
C SER A 145 0.83 15.40 11.95
N VAL A 146 0.66 14.23 11.32
CA VAL A 146 -0.60 13.46 11.37
C VAL A 146 -0.91 13.05 12.81
N SER A 147 0.12 12.76 13.60
CA SER A 147 0.00 12.36 15.00
C SER A 147 0.11 13.52 15.99
N ALA A 148 1.03 14.46 15.75
CA ALA A 148 1.24 15.63 16.60
C ALA A 148 0.09 16.66 16.54
N GLY A 149 -0.71 16.63 15.46
CA GLY A 149 -1.71 17.65 15.16
C GLY A 149 -1.09 18.94 14.61
N VAL A 150 -1.93 19.76 13.99
CA VAL A 150 -1.56 21.13 13.58
C VAL A 150 -1.90 22.08 14.72
N GLY A 151 -1.05 23.09 14.94
CA GLY A 151 -1.04 24.01 16.09
C GLY A 151 -2.27 24.89 16.31
N GLU A 152 -3.45 24.47 15.85
CA GLU A 152 -4.72 24.97 16.34
C GLU A 152 -4.95 24.41 17.75
N LYS A 153 -5.10 25.31 18.72
CA LYS A 153 -5.28 25.03 20.15
C LYS A 153 -6.55 24.23 20.51
N GLU A 154 -7.25 23.65 19.54
CA GLU A 154 -8.59 23.06 19.73
C GLU A 154 -8.70 21.58 19.35
N ALA A 155 -7.81 21.04 18.52
CA ALA A 155 -7.90 19.62 18.13
C ALA A 155 -7.25 18.70 19.18
N VAL A 156 -8.03 17.78 19.74
CA VAL A 156 -7.51 16.71 20.59
C VAL A 156 -6.92 15.64 19.69
N THR A 157 -5.59 15.47 19.77
CA THR A 157 -4.85 14.54 18.90
C THR A 157 -5.26 13.09 19.13
N TRP A 158 -5.11 12.25 18.11
CA TRP A 158 -5.51 10.84 18.19
C TRP A 158 -4.76 10.05 19.28
N PRO A 159 -3.47 10.33 19.61
CA PRO A 159 -2.82 9.69 20.76
C PRO A 159 -3.45 10.09 22.10
N ASN A 160 -3.87 11.36 22.24
CA ASN A 160 -4.56 11.83 23.44
C ASN A 160 -5.96 11.20 23.58
N LEU A 161 -6.72 11.14 22.48
CA LEU A 161 -8.01 10.44 22.45
C LEU A 161 -7.85 8.95 22.76
N LEU A 162 -6.78 8.33 22.28
CA LEU A 162 -6.49 6.93 22.58
C LEU A 162 -6.20 6.73 24.07
N ARG A 163 -5.43 7.64 24.69
CA ARG A 163 -5.14 7.63 26.14
C ARG A 163 -6.43 7.63 26.95
N GLU A 164 -7.37 8.50 26.60
CA GLU A 164 -8.67 8.60 27.28
C GLU A 164 -9.51 7.34 27.10
N LYS A 165 -9.62 6.83 25.86
CA LYS A 165 -10.45 5.67 25.53
C LYS A 165 -9.94 4.36 26.12
N CYS A 166 -8.63 4.15 26.09
CA CYS A 166 -8.01 2.91 26.58
C CYS A 166 -7.67 2.98 28.07
N GLN A 167 -7.79 4.14 28.70
CA GLN A 167 -7.37 4.38 30.09
C GLN A 167 -5.94 3.86 30.38
N CYS A 168 -5.07 3.94 29.38
CA CYS A 168 -3.69 3.47 29.43
C CYS A 168 -2.71 4.63 29.30
N GLU A 169 -1.46 4.42 29.71
CA GLU A 169 -0.41 5.40 29.46
C GLU A 169 -0.07 5.46 27.97
N VAL A 170 -0.12 6.67 27.40
CA VAL A 170 0.29 6.95 26.02
C VAL A 170 1.37 8.01 26.04
N LEU A 171 2.57 7.63 25.60
CA LEU A 171 3.73 8.49 25.42
C LEU A 171 3.77 8.97 23.97
N ASP A 172 3.24 10.17 23.74
CA ASP A 172 3.27 10.81 22.42
C ASP A 172 4.64 11.48 22.19
N LYS A 173 5.39 10.95 21.23
CA LYS A 173 6.69 11.46 20.76
C LYS A 173 6.60 12.05 19.36
N SER A 174 5.39 12.34 18.89
CA SER A 174 5.16 12.87 17.56
C SER A 174 5.64 14.31 17.43
N ARG A 175 6.13 14.69 16.25
CA ARG A 175 6.54 16.09 15.96
C ARG A 175 6.13 16.52 14.56
N MET A 176 5.62 17.74 14.47
CA MET A 176 5.31 18.35 13.17
C MET A 176 6.53 18.37 12.25
N GLY A 177 6.35 17.89 11.02
CA GLY A 177 7.42 17.85 10.01
C GLY A 177 8.54 16.83 10.32
N ALA A 178 8.31 15.89 11.24
CA ALA A 178 9.30 14.86 11.55
C ALA A 178 9.57 13.97 10.33
N THR A 179 10.84 13.81 10.00
CA THR A 179 11.34 12.73 9.16
C THR A 179 11.74 11.56 10.05
N VAL A 180 11.94 10.38 9.48
CA VAL A 180 12.44 9.22 10.25
C VAL A 180 13.75 9.56 10.96
N GLY A 181 14.68 10.22 10.25
CA GLY A 181 15.97 10.60 10.81
C GLY A 181 15.89 11.62 11.97
N SER A 182 14.94 12.56 11.93
CA SER A 182 14.76 13.52 13.02
C SER A 182 14.01 12.94 14.22
N ALA A 183 13.12 11.96 14.00
CA ALA A 183 12.38 11.28 15.05
C ALA A 183 13.27 10.42 15.97
N ILE A 184 14.35 9.81 15.43
CA ILE A 184 15.32 9.02 16.21
C ILE A 184 15.84 9.81 17.42
N LYS A 185 16.12 11.11 17.22
CA LYS A 185 16.66 12.00 18.27
C LYS A 185 15.67 12.30 19.40
N ASN A 186 14.41 11.95 19.23
CA ASN A 186 13.31 12.25 20.14
C ASN A 186 12.68 10.99 20.75
N LEU A 187 13.28 9.83 20.48
CA LEU A 187 12.88 8.58 21.13
C LEU A 187 13.03 8.73 22.66
N PRO A 188 12.15 8.09 23.46
CA PRO A 188 12.35 8.01 24.89
C PRO A 188 13.67 7.32 25.21
N GLU A 189 14.40 7.84 26.21
CA GLU A 189 15.64 7.24 26.71
C GLU A 189 15.54 7.06 28.24
N PRO A 190 15.49 5.82 28.76
CA PRO A 190 15.42 4.56 28.01
C PRO A 190 14.08 4.38 27.26
N PHE A 191 14.07 3.55 26.21
CA PHE A 191 12.82 3.17 25.56
C PHE A 191 12.00 2.27 26.52
N PRO A 192 10.68 2.48 26.69
CA PRO A 192 9.91 1.72 27.67
C PRO A 192 9.83 0.23 27.30
N GLU A 193 10.17 -0.65 28.25
CA GLU A 193 10.02 -2.09 28.06
C GLU A 193 8.55 -2.51 27.98
N LYS A 194 8.29 -3.62 27.28
CA LYS A 194 6.95 -4.22 27.13
C LYS A 194 5.89 -3.26 26.57
N SER A 195 6.32 -2.17 25.95
CA SER A 195 5.43 -1.18 25.32
C SER A 195 4.86 -1.68 24.01
N LEU A 196 3.78 -1.05 23.56
CA LEU A 196 3.37 -1.07 22.16
C LEU A 196 3.93 0.18 21.47
N ALA A 197 4.87 -0.01 20.53
CA ALA A 197 5.36 1.08 19.70
C ALA A 197 4.50 1.23 18.44
N ILE A 198 3.99 2.43 18.18
CA ILE A 198 3.21 2.78 16.99
C ILE A 198 4.02 3.80 16.18
N VAL A 199 4.48 3.40 15.00
CA VAL A 199 5.28 4.24 14.10
C VAL A 199 4.41 4.79 12.98
N GLU A 200 4.37 6.11 12.86
CA GLU A 200 3.64 6.86 11.84
C GLU A 200 4.59 7.90 11.25
N LEU A 201 5.55 7.44 10.46
CA LEU A 201 6.63 8.27 9.93
C LEU A 201 6.94 7.94 8.48
N GLY A 202 7.52 8.92 7.78
CA GLY A 202 8.04 8.78 6.43
C GLY A 202 7.27 9.58 5.37
N GLY A 203 6.13 10.17 5.71
CA GLY A 203 5.42 11.09 4.82
C GLY A 203 6.31 12.27 4.41
N ASN A 204 6.98 12.89 5.39
CA ASN A 204 7.92 13.99 5.14
C ASN A 204 9.19 13.56 4.40
N ASP A 205 9.62 12.30 4.52
CA ASP A 205 10.75 11.77 3.76
C ASP A 205 10.39 11.61 2.28
N ILE A 206 9.17 11.13 1.99
CA ILE A 206 8.67 10.96 0.61
C ILE A 206 8.42 12.33 -0.07
N LEU A 207 7.85 13.29 0.66
CA LEU A 207 7.49 14.61 0.13
C LEU A 207 8.66 15.61 0.16
N GLY A 208 9.67 15.34 0.99
CA GLY A 208 10.84 16.19 1.18
C GLY A 208 12.00 15.81 0.26
N THR A 209 13.22 16.01 0.75
CA THR A 209 14.47 15.77 0.00
C THR A 209 15.20 14.50 0.42
N THR A 210 14.60 13.65 1.27
CA THR A 210 15.25 12.43 1.76
C THR A 210 15.43 11.43 0.61
N THR A 211 16.63 10.91 0.43
CA THR A 211 16.85 9.84 -0.56
C THR A 211 16.31 8.50 -0.05
N VAL A 212 15.97 7.57 -0.95
CA VAL A 212 15.53 6.23 -0.56
C VAL A 212 16.55 5.52 0.33
N ALA A 213 17.86 5.74 0.09
CA ALA A 213 18.93 5.14 0.86
C ALA A 213 19.01 5.71 2.29
N ASP A 214 18.87 7.04 2.43
CA ASP A 214 18.83 7.67 3.75
C ASP A 214 17.58 7.28 4.52
N PHE A 215 16.43 7.20 3.85
CA PHE A 215 15.19 6.70 4.45
C PHE A 215 15.36 5.27 4.95
N GLU A 216 15.97 4.38 4.16
CA GLU A 216 16.28 3.01 4.57
C GLU A 216 17.19 2.98 5.80
N ALA A 217 18.31 3.70 5.76
CA ALA A 217 19.27 3.72 6.87
C ALA A 217 18.65 4.27 8.16
N ASN A 218 17.88 5.35 8.06
CA ASN A 218 17.19 5.95 9.19
C ASN A 218 16.10 5.03 9.74
N LEU A 219 15.28 4.43 8.88
CA LEU A 219 14.22 3.51 9.31
C LEU A 219 14.79 2.24 9.95
N ASP A 220 15.88 1.71 9.38
CA ASP A 220 16.57 0.57 9.97
C ASP A 220 17.12 0.92 11.36
N THR A 221 17.73 2.10 11.51
CA THR A 221 18.24 2.59 12.80
C THR A 221 17.13 2.77 13.83
N LEU A 222 16.01 3.39 13.44
CA LEU A 222 14.86 3.59 14.31
C LEU A 222 14.29 2.24 14.80
N LEU A 223 14.11 1.28 13.89
CA LEU A 223 13.57 -0.03 14.24
C LEU A 223 14.54 -0.86 15.09
N GLN A 224 15.86 -0.73 14.88
CA GLN A 224 16.87 -1.36 15.72
C GLN A 224 16.85 -0.86 17.17
N GLN A 225 16.51 0.41 17.40
CA GLN A 225 16.43 0.97 18.76
C GLN A 225 15.12 0.61 19.46
N VAL A 226 14.03 0.43 18.71
CA VAL A 226 12.68 0.24 19.25
C VAL A 226 12.30 -1.23 19.40
N CYS A 227 12.45 -2.03 18.33
CA CYS A 227 11.88 -3.38 18.26
C CYS A 227 12.47 -4.38 19.29
N PRO A 228 13.75 -4.31 19.67
CA PRO A 228 14.28 -5.21 20.70
C PRO A 228 13.75 -4.95 22.11
N VAL A 229 13.21 -3.75 22.39
CA VAL A 229 12.79 -3.32 23.73
C VAL A 229 11.26 -3.34 23.89
N ALA A 230 10.53 -2.97 22.83
CA ALA A 230 9.08 -3.02 22.80
C ALA A 230 8.56 -4.48 22.82
N ALA A 231 7.38 -4.70 23.39
CA ALA A 231 6.71 -6.00 23.27
C ALA A 231 6.21 -6.25 21.84
N GLU A 232 5.66 -5.20 21.21
CA GLU A 232 5.18 -5.22 19.83
C GLU A 232 5.47 -3.86 19.18
N THR A 233 5.80 -3.90 17.90
CA THR A 233 5.93 -2.70 17.06
C THR A 233 4.98 -2.81 15.89
N VAL A 234 4.11 -1.81 15.76
CA VAL A 234 3.25 -1.61 14.59
C VAL A 234 3.67 -0.35 13.85
N MET A 235 3.57 -0.36 12.53
CA MET A 235 3.91 0.78 11.70
C MET A 235 2.84 1.01 10.64
N PHE A 236 2.41 2.25 10.46
CA PHE A 236 1.58 2.61 9.32
C PHE A 236 2.39 2.47 8.02
N GLU A 237 1.89 1.64 7.11
CA GLU A 237 2.40 1.59 5.75
C GLU A 237 2.03 2.89 5.04
N LEU A 238 3.01 3.48 4.37
CA LEU A 238 2.84 4.80 3.79
C LEU A 238 1.92 4.75 2.55
N PRO A 239 0.97 5.70 2.45
CA PRO A 239 0.30 5.99 1.19
C PRO A 239 1.31 6.56 0.19
N LEU A 240 1.65 5.81 -0.85
CA LEU A 240 2.68 6.20 -1.81
C LEU A 240 2.08 6.97 -2.99
N PRO A 241 2.67 8.12 -3.39
CA PRO A 241 2.35 8.72 -4.67
C PRO A 241 2.88 7.85 -5.81
N PRO A 242 2.38 8.05 -7.06
CA PRO A 242 2.95 7.39 -8.24
C PRO A 242 4.48 7.52 -8.26
N LEU A 243 5.18 6.44 -8.59
CA LEU A 243 6.65 6.31 -8.58
C LEU A 243 7.32 6.24 -7.20
N GLY A 244 6.57 6.31 -6.09
CA GLY A 244 7.08 6.16 -4.72
C GLY A 244 7.41 4.72 -4.29
N ASN A 245 7.30 3.73 -5.19
CA ASN A 245 7.40 2.29 -4.91
C ASN A 245 8.55 1.88 -3.99
N ARG A 246 9.74 2.46 -4.23
CA ARG A 246 10.97 2.08 -3.53
C ARG A 246 10.92 2.37 -2.03
N PHE A 247 10.21 3.42 -1.60
CA PHE A 247 10.02 3.70 -0.16
C PHE A 247 9.17 2.61 0.51
N GLY A 248 8.10 2.15 -0.16
CA GLY A 248 7.30 1.04 0.36
C GLY A 248 8.02 -0.30 0.33
N GLU A 249 8.87 -0.55 -0.67
CA GLU A 249 9.73 -1.73 -0.72
C GLU A 249 10.68 -1.77 0.49
N VAL A 250 11.27 -0.61 0.83
CA VAL A 250 12.07 -0.43 2.04
C VAL A 250 11.23 -0.69 3.29
N GLN A 251 10.06 -0.07 3.44
CA GLN A 251 9.19 -0.28 4.61
C GLN A 251 8.83 -1.76 4.81
N ARG A 252 8.39 -2.44 3.75
CA ARG A 252 8.00 -3.86 3.83
C ARG A 252 9.18 -4.77 4.12
N ARG A 253 10.35 -4.51 3.54
CA ARG A 253 11.56 -5.29 3.79
C ARG A 253 12.05 -5.13 5.22
N LEU A 254 12.11 -3.89 5.72
CA LEU A 254 12.53 -3.62 7.09
C LEU A 254 11.50 -4.10 8.11
N ALA A 255 10.21 -4.02 7.79
CA ALA A 255 9.16 -4.59 8.62
C ALA A 255 9.34 -6.10 8.81
N LYS A 256 9.62 -6.84 7.72
CA LYS A 256 9.97 -8.27 7.81
C LYS A 256 11.26 -8.50 8.61
N LYS A 257 12.31 -7.70 8.38
CA LYS A 257 13.61 -7.82 9.06
C LYS A 257 13.47 -7.70 10.58
N HIS A 258 12.65 -6.77 11.05
CA HIS A 258 12.50 -6.42 12.47
C HIS A 258 11.26 -7.02 13.13
N GLY A 259 10.46 -7.80 12.41
CA GLY A 259 9.20 -8.36 12.94
C GLY A 259 8.11 -7.32 13.17
N VAL A 260 8.18 -6.16 12.52
CA VAL A 260 7.19 -5.09 12.63
C VAL A 260 5.94 -5.47 11.84
N ARG A 261 4.78 -5.24 12.44
CA ARG A 261 3.49 -5.43 11.77
C ARG A 261 3.07 -4.14 11.07
N LEU A 262 2.64 -4.25 9.81
CA LEU A 262 2.17 -3.08 9.06
C LEU A 262 0.66 -2.89 9.19
N ILE A 263 0.25 -1.67 9.51
CA ILE A 263 -1.12 -1.19 9.32
C ILE A 263 -1.24 -0.80 7.84
N PRO A 264 -2.18 -1.38 7.07
CA PRO A 264 -2.24 -1.21 5.62
C PRO A 264 -2.32 0.24 5.15
N LYS A 265 -1.64 0.58 4.04
CA LYS A 265 -1.66 1.95 3.48
C LYS A 265 -3.06 2.50 3.21
N ARG A 266 -4.01 1.64 2.84
CA ARG A 266 -5.44 2.00 2.63
C ARG A 266 -6.10 2.60 3.88
N VAL A 267 -5.64 2.22 5.07
CA VAL A 267 -6.17 2.70 6.34
C VAL A 267 -5.79 4.17 6.52
N LEU A 268 -4.49 4.47 6.45
CA LEU A 268 -4.01 5.85 6.54
C LEU A 268 -4.55 6.71 5.38
N ALA A 269 -4.54 6.17 4.15
CA ALA A 269 -5.13 6.84 2.98
C ALA A 269 -6.62 7.16 3.17
N SER A 270 -7.40 6.30 3.84
CA SER A 270 -8.83 6.54 4.09
C SER A 270 -9.08 7.71 5.04
N VAL A 271 -8.12 8.03 5.92
CA VAL A 271 -8.19 9.16 6.85
C VAL A 271 -7.64 10.43 6.19
N LEU A 272 -6.52 10.34 5.45
CA LEU A 272 -5.90 11.51 4.81
C LEU A 272 -6.67 12.00 3.57
N LEU A 273 -7.26 11.09 2.78
CA LEU A 273 -7.90 11.45 1.50
C LEU A 273 -9.43 11.55 1.63
N SER A 274 -9.91 12.05 2.76
CA SER A 274 -11.32 12.33 2.99
C SER A 274 -11.53 13.83 3.24
N PRO A 275 -12.45 14.50 2.52
CA PRO A 275 -12.67 15.95 2.68
C PRO A 275 -13.11 16.34 4.08
N GLU A 276 -13.71 15.40 4.82
CA GLU A 276 -14.23 15.65 6.16
C GLU A 276 -13.21 15.47 7.27
N THR A 277 -12.03 14.92 6.98
CA THR A 277 -11.05 14.50 7.99
C THR A 277 -9.75 15.30 7.94
N THR A 278 -9.54 16.11 6.90
CA THR A 278 -8.34 16.95 6.76
C THR A 278 -8.65 18.43 6.56
N ILE A 279 -7.74 19.29 7.01
CA ILE A 279 -7.80 20.75 6.85
C ILE A 279 -7.29 21.16 5.46
N ASP A 280 -6.16 20.60 5.03
CA ASP A 280 -5.43 20.99 3.81
C ASP A 280 -5.04 19.79 2.92
N SER A 281 -5.79 18.69 3.02
CA SER A 281 -5.57 17.40 2.34
C SER A 281 -4.49 16.49 2.94
N ILE A 282 -3.77 16.93 3.97
CA ILE A 282 -2.75 16.11 4.66
C ILE A 282 -2.90 16.21 6.18
N HIS A 283 -3.16 17.39 6.71
CA HIS A 283 -3.29 17.59 8.15
C HIS A 283 -4.69 17.25 8.65
N LEU A 284 -4.77 16.46 9.72
CA LEU A 284 -6.04 16.03 10.30
C LEU A 284 -6.78 17.19 10.97
N ASN A 285 -8.10 17.22 10.80
CA ASN A 285 -9.00 17.94 11.69
C ASN A 285 -9.47 17.02 12.84
N GLN A 286 -10.36 17.49 13.71
CA GLN A 286 -10.86 16.68 14.83
C GLN A 286 -11.49 15.35 14.39
N LYS A 287 -12.33 15.34 13.34
CA LYS A 287 -12.92 14.09 12.80
C LYS A 287 -11.84 13.12 12.32
N GLY A 288 -10.76 13.62 11.73
CA GLY A 288 -9.61 12.82 11.33
C GLY A 288 -8.93 12.16 12.53
N HIS A 289 -8.67 12.92 13.59
CA HIS A 289 -8.11 12.40 14.83
C HIS A 289 -9.04 11.37 15.51
N ASP A 290 -10.35 11.65 15.57
CA ASP A 290 -11.35 10.73 16.12
C ASP A 290 -11.34 9.39 15.38
N ARG A 291 -11.26 9.45 14.04
CA ARG A 291 -11.25 8.26 13.18
C ARG A 291 -9.99 7.45 13.36
N LEU A 292 -8.83 8.09 13.39
CA LEU A 292 -7.56 7.39 13.57
C LEU A 292 -7.47 6.75 14.96
N ALA A 293 -7.94 7.45 16.01
CA ALA A 293 -8.04 6.90 17.36
C ALA A 293 -8.97 5.68 17.43
N GLU A 294 -10.11 5.70 16.71
CA GLU A 294 -11.02 4.55 16.63
C GLU A 294 -10.36 3.34 15.95
N ILE A 295 -9.65 3.56 14.84
CA ILE A 295 -8.94 2.52 14.10
C ILE A 295 -7.87 1.87 14.97
N VAL A 296 -7.03 2.69 15.61
CA VAL A 296 -5.94 2.20 16.47
C VAL A 296 -6.50 1.55 17.73
N GLY A 297 -7.54 2.11 18.34
CA GLY A 297 -8.21 1.51 19.49
C GLY A 297 -8.76 0.10 19.19
N LYS A 298 -9.35 -0.10 18.00
CA LYS A 298 -9.81 -1.42 17.54
C LYS A 298 -8.69 -2.41 17.23
N LEU A 299 -7.50 -1.92 16.91
CA LEU A 299 -6.32 -2.76 16.72
C LEU A 299 -5.80 -3.28 18.06
N ILE A 300 -5.86 -2.44 19.10
CA ILE A 300 -5.34 -2.76 20.44
C ILE A 300 -6.32 -3.63 21.24
N SER A 301 -7.63 -3.50 21.01
CA SER A 301 -8.64 -4.23 21.78
C SER A 301 -8.95 -5.66 21.28
N LYS A 302 -8.28 -6.12 20.22
CA LYS A 302 -8.44 -7.45 19.63
C LYS A 302 -7.34 -8.41 20.07
#